data_AF-A0A0B1U296-F1
#
_entry.id   AF-A0A0B1U296-F1
#
_cell.length_a   1.000
_cell.length_b   1.000
_cell.length_c   1.000
_cell.angle_alpha   90.00
_cell.angle_beta   90.00
_cell.angle_gamma   90.00
#
_symmetry.space_group_name_H-M   'P 1'
#
loop_
_entity.id
_entity.type
_entity.pdbx_description
1 polymer ?
#
loop_
_entity_poly.entity_id
_entity_poly.type
_entity_poly.pdbx_seq_one_letter_code
_entity_poly.pdbx_strand_id
1 'polypeptide(L)'
;MDAFACRLLGEIRYPEDYSFERVAAIESEAGSVLEEALSGLGVTRLEVVPGPEALHFEVFCDACSPEEGAAVCEALMPLAADGPLGRIVVLRLADEPMTVFYFCGENLDEVTVERPGCGLAD
;
A
#
# COMPACT_ATOMS: atom_id res chain seq x y z
N MET A 1 19.19 10.21 -9.64
CA MET A 1 18.70 8.96 -10.26
C MET A 1 18.47 8.03 -9.10
N ASP A 2 17.31 8.15 -8.48
CA ASP A 2 16.96 7.35 -7.32
C ASP A 2 16.45 6.01 -7.84
N ALA A 3 17.39 5.08 -8.00
CA ALA A 3 17.17 3.77 -8.60
C ALA A 3 16.62 2.79 -7.56
N PHE A 4 15.44 3.07 -7.02
CA PHE A 4 14.73 2.08 -6.22
C PHE A 4 14.20 0.99 -7.17
N ALA A 5 14.52 -0.27 -6.87
CA ALA A 5 14.07 -1.39 -7.70
C ALA A 5 12.56 -1.64 -7.55
N CYS A 6 11.98 -1.22 -6.42
CA CYS A 6 10.62 -1.52 -6.03
C CYS A 6 9.94 -0.34 -5.31
N ARG A 7 8.62 -0.20 -5.50
CA ARG A 7 7.76 0.76 -4.80
C ARG A 7 6.48 0.08 -4.33
N LEU A 8 6.06 0.36 -3.10
CA LEU A 8 4.74 0.03 -2.59
C LEU A 8 3.92 1.31 -2.49
N LEU A 9 2.79 1.38 -3.18
CA LEU A 9 1.87 2.50 -3.11
C LEU A 9 0.61 2.08 -2.36
N GLY A 10 0.34 2.73 -1.24
CA GLY A 10 -0.77 2.43 -0.37
C GLY A 10 -1.83 3.52 -0.34
N GLU A 11 -3.08 3.10 -0.19
CA GLU A 11 -4.23 3.96 0.04
C GLU A 11 -5.16 3.29 1.04
N ILE A 12 -5.59 4.03 2.07
CA ILE A 12 -6.66 3.61 2.99
C ILE A 12 -7.77 4.65 2.89
N ARG A 13 -8.88 4.32 2.22
CA ARG A 13 -10.00 5.26 2.02
C ARG A 13 -10.93 5.26 3.22
N TYR A 14 -11.20 6.43 3.78
CA TYR A 14 -12.11 6.57 4.92
C TYR A 14 -13.57 6.45 4.46
N PRO A 15 -14.41 5.66 5.14
CA PRO A 15 -15.85 5.70 4.94
C PRO A 15 -16.41 7.10 5.25
N GLU A 16 -17.44 7.53 4.53
CA GLU A 16 -18.07 8.86 4.70
C GLU A 16 -18.65 9.06 6.11
N ASP A 17 -18.98 7.98 6.81
CA ASP A 17 -19.55 7.95 8.15
C ASP A 17 -18.50 7.86 9.28
N TYR A 18 -17.21 7.85 8.95
CA TYR A 18 -16.16 7.83 9.97
C TYR A 18 -16.10 9.14 10.76
N SER A 19 -15.95 9.00 12.07
CA SER A 19 -15.69 10.14 12.95
C SER A 19 -14.27 10.68 12.72
N PHE A 20 -14.08 11.98 12.94
CA PHE A 20 -12.75 12.60 12.92
C PHE A 20 -11.78 11.94 13.91
N GLU A 21 -12.28 11.40 15.03
CA GLU A 21 -11.48 10.66 16.00
C GLU A 21 -10.94 9.35 15.41
N ARG A 22 -11.77 8.63 14.63
CA ARG A 22 -11.35 7.38 13.98
C ARG A 22 -10.32 7.65 12.88
N VAL A 23 -10.51 8.70 12.10
CA VAL A 23 -9.54 9.14 11.07
C VAL A 23 -8.19 9.47 11.73
N ALA A 24 -8.19 10.28 12.79
CA ALA A 24 -6.96 10.66 13.49
C ALA A 24 -6.24 9.46 14.13
N ALA A 25 -6.98 8.47 14.64
CA ALA A 25 -6.40 7.22 15.14
C ALA A 25 -5.67 6.46 14.02
N ILE A 26 -6.31 6.28 12.87
CA ILE A 26 -5.69 5.62 11.70
C ILE A 26 -4.42 6.35 11.27
N GLU A 27 -4.47 7.68 11.13
CA GLU A 27 -3.31 8.50 10.74
C GLU A 27 -2.16 8.41 11.75
N SER A 28 -2.48 8.31 13.06
CA SER A 28 -1.48 8.20 14.12
C SER A 28 -0.86 6.81 14.22
N GLU A 29 -1.62 5.75 13.92
CA GLU A 29 -1.18 4.35 14.09
C GLU A 29 -0.49 3.80 12.83
N ALA A 30 -0.91 4.25 11.64
CA ALA A 30 -0.44 3.71 10.37
C ALA A 30 1.08 3.79 10.20
N GLY A 31 1.72 4.87 10.65
CA GLY A 31 3.18 5.02 10.55
C GLY A 31 3.92 3.90 11.28
N SER A 32 3.56 3.63 12.54
CA SER A 32 4.19 2.57 13.34
C SER A 32 3.89 1.17 12.81
N VAL A 33 2.66 0.93 12.35
CA VAL A 33 2.30 -0.35 11.72
C VAL A 33 3.10 -0.58 10.44
N LEU A 34 3.26 0.44 9.61
CA LEU A 34 4.09 0.38 8.39
C LEU A 34 5.55 0.14 8.72
N GLU A 35 6.12 0.84 9.70
CA GLU A 35 7.53 0.63 10.11
C GLU A 35 7.80 -0.81 10.55
N GLU A 36 6.87 -1.42 11.29
CA GLU A 36 6.97 -2.82 11.71
C GLU A 36 6.79 -3.79 10.52
N ALA A 37 5.74 -3.59 9.72
CA ALA A 37 5.41 -4.46 8.59
C ALA A 37 6.48 -4.46 7.49
N LEU A 38 7.17 -3.34 7.31
CA LEU A 38 8.21 -3.18 6.32
C LEU A 38 9.61 -3.58 6.85
N SER A 39 9.69 -4.05 8.11
CA SER A 39 10.94 -4.51 8.69
C SER A 39 11.47 -5.72 7.91
N GLY A 40 12.62 -5.53 7.26
CA GLY A 40 13.26 -6.55 6.42
C GLY A 40 13.23 -6.30 4.92
N LEU A 41 12.45 -5.33 4.43
CA LEU A 41 12.35 -5.01 2.99
C LEU A 41 13.46 -4.07 2.46
N GLY A 42 14.42 -3.71 3.30
CA GLY A 42 15.45 -2.72 2.93
C GLY A 42 14.82 -1.35 2.59
N VAL A 43 13.86 -0.90 3.41
CA VAL A 43 13.21 0.41 3.19
C VAL A 43 14.25 1.52 3.25
N THR A 44 14.28 2.30 2.19
CA THR A 44 15.15 3.47 2.06
C THR A 44 14.38 4.76 2.32
N ARG A 45 13.08 4.76 2.05
CA ARG A 45 12.17 5.88 2.33
C ARG A 45 10.74 5.39 2.52
N LEU A 46 10.09 5.92 3.54
CA LEU A 46 8.66 5.79 3.81
C LEU A 46 8.06 7.19 3.88
N GLU A 47 7.03 7.45 3.08
CA GLU A 47 6.23 8.68 3.14
C GLU A 47 4.79 8.32 3.47
N VAL A 48 4.23 8.99 4.47
CA VAL A 48 2.83 8.85 4.86
C VAL A 48 2.19 10.22 4.77
N VAL A 49 1.14 10.34 3.98
CA VAL A 49 0.46 11.60 3.65
C VAL A 49 -1.01 11.46 4.06
N PRO A 50 -1.41 12.05 5.20
CA PRO A 50 -2.82 12.15 5.57
C PRO A 50 -3.58 13.07 4.63
N GLY A 51 -4.85 12.75 4.40
CA GLY A 51 -5.72 13.47 3.48
C GLY A 51 -7.18 13.44 3.96
N PRO A 52 -8.07 14.26 3.39
CA PRO A 52 -9.46 14.35 3.86
C PRO A 52 -10.29 13.09 3.57
N GLU A 53 -9.96 12.35 2.51
CA GLU A 53 -10.73 11.18 2.05
C GLU A 53 -9.97 9.87 2.19
N ALA A 54 -8.64 9.94 2.35
CA ALA A 54 -7.79 8.77 2.45
C ALA A 54 -6.44 9.10 3.09
N LEU A 55 -5.83 8.09 3.69
CA LEU A 55 -4.41 8.05 3.99
C LEU A 55 -3.67 7.48 2.78
N HIS A 56 -2.68 8.21 2.28
CA HIS A 56 -1.77 7.71 1.24
C HIS A 56 -0.41 7.39 1.86
N PHE A 57 0.23 6.33 1.37
CA PHE A 57 1.62 6.09 1.71
C PHE A 57 2.40 5.56 0.52
N GLU A 58 3.69 5.84 0.55
CA GLU A 58 4.63 5.41 -0.47
C GLU A 58 5.90 4.87 0.20
N VAL A 59 6.29 3.67 -0.22
CA VAL A 59 7.49 2.99 0.27
C VAL A 59 8.45 2.74 -0.88
N PHE A 60 9.70 3.14 -0.68
CA PHE A 60 10.82 2.80 -1.54
C PHE A 60 11.66 1.70 -0.88
N CYS A 61 11.85 0.59 -1.59
CA CYS A 61 12.51 -0.61 -1.08
C CYS A 61 13.42 -1.25 -2.13
N ASP A 62 14.39 -2.02 -1.67
CA ASP A 62 15.37 -2.71 -2.52
C ASP A 62 14.75 -3.91 -3.26
N ALA A 63 13.77 -4.57 -2.65
CA ALA A 63 12.97 -5.62 -3.25
C ALA A 63 11.59 -5.65 -2.59
N CYS A 64 10.55 -5.93 -3.38
CA CYS A 64 9.24 -6.30 -2.87
C CYS A 64 8.62 -7.42 -3.74
N SER A 65 8.24 -8.53 -3.12
CA SER A 65 7.45 -9.60 -3.73
C SER A 65 5.95 -9.40 -3.45
N PRO A 66 5.06 -10.08 -4.19
CA PRO A 66 3.64 -10.12 -3.85
C PRO A 66 3.38 -10.56 -2.40
N GLU A 67 4.12 -11.54 -1.91
CA GLU A 67 4.00 -12.05 -0.53
C GLU A 67 4.34 -10.97 0.51
N GLU A 68 5.36 -10.15 0.24
CA GLU A 68 5.71 -9.01 1.09
C GLU A 68 4.62 -7.93 1.05
N GLY A 69 4.04 -7.69 -0.12
CA GLY A 69 2.86 -6.82 -0.26
C GLY A 69 1.65 -7.32 0.52
N ALA A 70 1.39 -8.63 0.50
CA ALA A 70 0.32 -9.26 1.28
C ALA A 70 0.56 -9.13 2.79
N ALA A 71 1.79 -9.35 3.26
CA ALA A 71 2.13 -9.18 4.67
C ALA A 71 1.91 -7.74 5.16
N VAL A 72 2.21 -6.73 4.33
CA VAL A 72 1.91 -5.33 4.65
C VAL A 72 0.39 -5.09 4.70
N CYS A 73 -0.38 -5.70 3.81
CA CYS A 73 -1.85 -5.62 3.87
C CYS A 73 -2.37 -6.23 5.18
N GLU A 74 -1.94 -7.44 5.53
CA GLU A 74 -2.33 -8.13 6.76
C GLU A 74 -2.02 -7.30 8.02
N ALA A 75 -0.87 -6.62 8.05
CA ALA A 75 -0.53 -5.72 9.14
C ALA A 75 -1.44 -4.49 9.24
N LEU A 76 -1.93 -3.97 8.10
CA LEU A 76 -2.81 -2.80 8.03
C LEU A 76 -4.29 -3.13 8.17
N MET A 77 -4.70 -4.37 7.94
CA MET A 77 -6.10 -4.83 8.06
C MET A 77 -6.76 -4.49 9.42
N PRO A 78 -6.07 -4.57 10.58
CA PRO A 78 -6.63 -4.13 11.86
C PRO A 78 -7.02 -2.64 11.90
N LEU A 79 -6.30 -1.78 11.18
CA LEU A 79 -6.68 -0.37 11.03
C LEU A 79 -7.92 -0.20 10.14
N ALA A 80 -8.20 -1.22 9.32
CA ALA A 80 -9.32 -1.30 8.40
C ALA A 80 -10.47 -2.23 8.83
N ALA A 81 -10.47 -2.66 10.09
CA ALA A 81 -11.40 -3.67 10.60
C ALA A 81 -12.88 -3.24 10.50
N ASP A 82 -13.17 -1.94 10.58
CA ASP A 82 -14.54 -1.40 10.64
C ASP A 82 -14.98 -0.70 9.34
N GLY A 83 -14.36 -0.98 8.19
CA GLY A 83 -14.90 -0.61 6.88
C GLY A 83 -14.07 0.20 5.86
N PRO A 84 -12.88 0.78 6.12
CA PRO A 84 -12.14 1.46 5.07
C PRO A 84 -11.63 0.45 4.05
N LEU A 85 -11.72 0.83 2.78
CA LEU A 85 -11.13 0.04 1.70
C LEU A 85 -9.66 0.41 1.61
N GLY A 86 -8.81 -0.55 1.96
CA GLY A 86 -7.38 -0.49 1.76
C GLY A 86 -6.98 -0.99 0.38
N ARG A 87 -5.97 -0.38 -0.21
CA ARG A 87 -5.34 -0.82 -1.45
C ARG A 87 -3.83 -0.70 -1.34
N ILE A 88 -3.10 -1.73 -1.75
CA ILE A 88 -1.65 -1.65 -1.99
C ILE A 88 -1.35 -2.03 -3.42
N VAL A 89 -0.51 -1.25 -4.08
CA VAL A 89 0.04 -1.56 -5.41
C VAL A 89 1.52 -1.85 -5.26
N VAL A 90 1.92 -3.05 -5.64
CA VAL A 90 3.30 -3.51 -5.69
C VAL A 90 3.86 -3.21 -7.08
N LEU A 91 4.75 -2.23 -7.16
CA LEU A 91 5.42 -1.83 -8.39
C LEU A 91 6.85 -2.36 -8.39
N ARG A 92 7.13 -3.27 -9.33
CA ARG A 92 8.47 -3.80 -9.60
C ARG A 92 9.07 -3.14 -10.85
N LEU A 93 10.24 -3.60 -11.26
CA LEU A 93 10.97 -3.12 -12.45
C LEU A 93 10.09 -3.05 -13.70
N ALA A 94 10.54 -2.26 -14.69
CA ALA A 94 9.71 -1.77 -15.78
C ALA A 94 9.00 -2.83 -16.65
N ASP A 95 9.42 -4.09 -16.60
CA ASP A 95 8.89 -5.19 -17.41
C ASP A 95 8.14 -6.25 -16.59
N GLU A 96 7.99 -6.06 -15.27
CA GLU A 96 7.29 -7.00 -14.40
C GLU A 96 5.81 -6.66 -14.22
N PRO A 97 4.94 -7.68 -14.06
CA PRO A 97 3.53 -7.46 -13.76
C PRO A 97 3.37 -6.79 -12.38
N MET A 98 2.40 -5.90 -12.31
CA MET A 98 2.05 -5.20 -11.07
C MET A 98 1.06 -6.06 -10.29
N THR A 99 1.20 -6.10 -8.98
CA THR A 99 0.22 -6.77 -8.10
C THR A 99 -0.54 -5.71 -7.33
N VAL A 100 -1.87 -5.82 -7.32
CA VAL A 100 -2.75 -4.94 -6.57
C VAL A 100 -3.47 -5.77 -5.53
N PHE A 101 -3.32 -5.38 -4.27
CA PHE A 101 -4.06 -5.95 -3.15
C PHE A 101 -5.19 -5.01 -2.75
N TYR A 102 -6.37 -5.55 -2.52
CA TYR A 102 -7.49 -4.85 -1.90
C TYR A 102 -7.80 -5.52 -0.58
N PHE A 103 -7.92 -4.75 0.49
CA PHE A 103 -8.22 -5.29 1.82
C PHE A 103 -9.33 -4.50 2.51
N CYS A 104 -10.21 -5.19 3.22
CA CYS A 104 -11.29 -4.61 4.01
C CYS A 104 -11.75 -5.61 5.06
N GLY A 105 -11.68 -5.25 6.34
CA GLY A 105 -11.94 -6.17 7.44
C GLY A 105 -11.00 -7.37 7.40
N GLU A 106 -11.57 -8.58 7.34
CA GLU A 106 -10.84 -9.85 7.23
C GLU A 106 -10.63 -10.31 5.78
N ASN A 107 -11.09 -9.52 4.79
CA ASN A 107 -10.97 -9.89 3.38
C ASN A 107 -9.72 -9.28 2.77
N LEU A 108 -8.98 -10.10 2.02
CA LEU A 108 -7.84 -9.72 1.19
C LEU A 108 -8.03 -10.34 -0.19
N ASP A 109 -8.02 -9.49 -1.23
CA ASP A 109 -8.13 -9.88 -2.63
C ASP A 109 -6.87 -9.46 -3.37
N GLU A 110 -6.39 -10.31 -4.28
CA GLU A 110 -5.18 -10.09 -5.07
C GLU A 110 -5.52 -10.07 -6.57
N VAL A 111 -5.11 -9.00 -7.25
CA VAL A 111 -5.22 -8.85 -8.69
C VAL A 111 -3.83 -8.62 -9.28
N THR A 112 -3.38 -9.56 -10.11
CA THR A 112 -2.19 -9.34 -10.94
C THR A 112 -2.58 -8.65 -12.24
N VAL A 113 -1.92 -7.55 -12.55
CA VAL A 113 -2.15 -6.74 -13.75
C VAL A 113 -0.89 -6.77 -14.61
N GLU A 114 -1.01 -7.36 -15.80
CA GLU A 114 0.02 -7.23 -16.83
C GLU A 114 0.14 -5.75 -17.22
N ARG A 115 1.37 -5.25 -17.35
CA ARG A 115 1.55 -3.86 -17.80
C ARG A 115 0.91 -3.72 -19.19
N PRO A 116 0.00 -2.74 -19.39
CA PRO A 116 -0.44 -2.43 -20.74
C PRO A 116 0.80 -2.03 -21.53
N GLY A 117 1.14 -2.82 -22.55
CA GLY A 117 2.24 -2.49 -23.44
C GLY A 117 1.93 -1.15 -24.09
N CYS A 118 2.56 -0.08 -23.64
CA CYS A 118 2.56 1.18 -24.35
C CYS A 118 3.56 1.05 -25.50
N GLY A 119 3.25 0.13 -26.43
CA GLY A 119 3.92 0.08 -27.71
C GLY A 119 3.44 1.29 -28.49
N LEU A 120 4.31 2.27 -28.69
CA LEU A 120 4.25 3.03 -29.93
C LEU A 120 4.35 1.97 -31.03
N ALA A 121 3.23 1.69 -31.69
CA ALA A 121 3.24 0.90 -32.91
C ALA A 121 4.24 1.59 -33.87
N ASP A 122 5.31 0.88 -34.24
CA ASP A 122 6.25 1.29 -35.29
C ASP A 122 5.53 1.68 -36.59
#